data_AF-A1S716-F1
#
_entry.id   AF-A1S716-F1
#
_cell.length_a   1.000
_cell.length_b   1.000
_cell.length_c   1.000
_cell.angle_alpha   90.00
_cell.angle_beta   90.00
_cell.angle_gamma   90.00
#
_symmetry.space_group_name_H-M   'P 1'
#
loop_
_entity.id
_entity.type
_entity.pdbx_description
1 polymer ?
#
loop_
_entity_poly.entity_id
_entity_poly.type
_entity_poly.pdbx_seq_one_letter_code
_entity_poly.pdbx_strand_id
1 'polypeptide(L)'
;MLLDAIEARIIGCLLEKEVTTPDQYPLSLNALTLACNQKSSRAPVMDLSETQVQAGIDELTKKRLVSEQSGFGSRVVKYKHRFCNTEFSDLQLSSAQVAVLSLLLLRGPQTPGELRTRAGRQHDFKDIAEVEATLTALASRETPLVVQLPREPGKRESRFSLTIVEATTGMTTHSVASQVDERDDSRIAALEERVAQLEARLDALLLQTH
;
A
#
# COMPACT_ATOMS: atom_id res chain seq x y z
N MET A 1 -2.03 7.27 11.46
CA MET A 1 -2.25 7.66 10.05
C MET A 1 -2.49 6.38 9.26
N LEU A 2 -3.57 6.31 8.49
CA LEU A 2 -3.93 5.13 7.72
C LEU A 2 -4.21 5.54 6.26
N LEU A 3 -3.64 4.79 5.32
CA LEU A 3 -3.69 5.02 3.89
C LEU A 3 -4.44 3.88 3.20
N ASP A 4 -5.35 4.21 2.30
CA ASP A 4 -5.91 3.22 1.39
C ASP A 4 -4.89 2.82 0.30
N ALA A 5 -5.28 1.89 -0.58
CA ALA A 5 -4.41 1.37 -1.63
C ALA A 5 -3.97 2.43 -2.66
N ILE A 6 -4.87 3.37 -3.02
CA ILE A 6 -4.59 4.43 -4.00
C ILE A 6 -3.69 5.51 -3.36
N GLU A 7 -4.02 5.93 -2.15
CA GLU A 7 -3.24 6.88 -1.37
C GLU A 7 -1.81 6.37 -1.14
N ALA A 8 -1.68 5.09 -0.74
CA ALA A 8 -0.38 4.44 -0.56
C ALA A 8 0.41 4.40 -1.89
N ARG A 9 -0.25 4.08 -3.00
CA ARG A 9 0.35 4.10 -4.34
C ARG A 9 0.87 5.49 -4.71
N ILE A 10 0.06 6.54 -4.46
CA ILE A 10 0.43 7.94 -4.77
C ILE A 10 1.65 8.37 -3.96
N ILE A 11 1.64 8.17 -2.64
CA ILE A 11 2.77 8.53 -1.77
C ILE A 11 4.02 7.74 -2.18
N GLY A 12 3.89 6.44 -2.42
CA GLY A 12 5.00 5.61 -2.89
C GLY A 12 5.60 6.13 -4.20
N CYS A 13 4.77 6.57 -5.15
CA CYS A 13 5.25 7.14 -6.41
C CYS A 13 5.95 8.49 -6.21
N LEU A 14 5.41 9.36 -5.35
CA LEU A 14 6.04 10.66 -5.07
C LEU A 14 7.40 10.50 -4.38
N LEU A 15 7.50 9.61 -3.39
CA LEU A 15 8.77 9.30 -2.70
C LEU A 15 9.80 8.73 -3.67
N GLU A 16 9.41 7.75 -4.50
CA GLU A 16 10.30 7.16 -5.50
C GLU A 16 10.81 8.20 -6.52
N LYS A 17 9.91 9.05 -7.03
CA LYS A 17 10.22 9.98 -8.12
C LYS A 17 10.97 11.23 -7.66
N GLU A 18 10.82 11.64 -6.40
CA GLU A 18 11.68 12.69 -5.83
C GLU A 18 13.16 12.28 -5.88
N VAL A 19 13.46 11.01 -5.61
CA VAL A 19 14.84 10.51 -5.61
C VAL A 19 15.31 10.11 -7.01
N THR A 20 14.47 9.42 -7.78
CA THR A 20 14.90 8.79 -9.05
C THR A 20 14.78 9.69 -10.27
N THR A 21 13.94 10.72 -10.22
CA THR A 21 13.68 11.68 -11.31
C THR A 21 13.48 13.09 -10.75
N PRO A 22 14.49 13.66 -10.06
CA PRO A 22 14.35 14.96 -9.37
C PRO A 22 14.07 16.13 -10.34
N ASP A 23 14.49 16.02 -11.59
CA ASP A 23 14.23 16.97 -12.67
C ASP A 23 12.74 17.08 -13.04
N GLN A 24 11.98 16.00 -12.83
CA GLN A 24 10.54 15.95 -13.11
C GLN A 24 9.70 16.31 -11.89
N TYR A 25 10.27 16.29 -10.69
CA TYR A 25 9.58 16.52 -9.43
C TYR A 25 9.49 18.02 -9.08
N PRO A 26 8.35 18.54 -8.57
CA PRO A 26 7.09 17.84 -8.28
C PRO A 26 6.31 17.44 -9.53
N LEU A 27 5.48 16.38 -9.42
CA LEU A 27 4.82 15.75 -10.56
C LEU A 27 3.48 16.41 -10.89
N SER A 28 3.15 16.58 -12.17
CA SER A 28 1.77 16.90 -12.58
C SER A 28 0.83 15.71 -12.38
N LEU A 29 -0.49 15.95 -12.44
CA LEU A 29 -1.50 14.87 -12.33
C LEU A 29 -1.25 13.74 -13.35
N ASN A 30 -1.00 14.09 -14.61
CA ASN A 30 -0.70 13.12 -15.66
C ASN A 30 0.58 12.32 -15.35
N ALA A 31 1.68 13.00 -14.97
CA ALA A 31 2.93 12.33 -14.63
C ALA A 31 2.78 11.38 -13.42
N LEU A 32 2.02 11.80 -12.41
CA LEU A 32 1.73 10.98 -11.23
C LEU A 32 0.82 9.77 -11.58
N THR A 33 -0.16 9.95 -12.45
CA THR A 33 -1.02 8.86 -12.95
C THR A 33 -0.20 7.82 -13.71
N LEU A 34 0.69 8.26 -14.61
CA LEU A 34 1.64 7.37 -15.29
C LEU A 34 2.57 6.65 -14.30
N ALA A 35 3.03 7.34 -13.27
CA ALA A 35 3.87 6.74 -12.21
C ALA A 35 3.10 5.68 -11.40
N CYS A 36 1.82 5.91 -11.10
CA CYS A 36 0.98 4.94 -10.39
C CYS A 36 0.74 3.68 -11.21
N ASN A 37 0.56 3.84 -12.53
CA ASN A 37 0.22 2.76 -13.47
C ASN A 37 1.43 2.07 -14.12
N GLN A 38 2.66 2.34 -13.66
CA GLN A 38 3.85 1.65 -14.16
C GLN A 38 3.68 0.12 -14.06
N LYS A 39 4.02 -0.61 -15.12
CA LYS A 39 3.88 -2.08 -15.14
C LYS A 39 5.04 -2.78 -14.42
N SER A 40 6.22 -2.17 -14.46
CA SER A 40 7.35 -2.60 -13.66
C SER A 40 7.30 -1.93 -12.29
N SER A 41 7.97 -2.54 -11.31
CA SER A 41 8.17 -1.90 -10.01
C SER A 41 6.89 -1.58 -9.21
N ARG A 42 5.78 -2.23 -9.55
CA ARG A 42 4.47 -2.11 -8.89
C ARG A 42 3.93 -3.50 -8.58
N ALA A 43 3.48 -3.72 -7.35
CA ALA A 43 2.69 -4.89 -6.99
C ALA A 43 1.60 -4.44 -5.99
N PRO A 44 0.30 -4.64 -6.31
CA PRO A 44 -0.23 -5.03 -7.61
C PRO A 44 -0.03 -3.92 -8.66
N VAL A 45 0.02 -4.31 -9.93
CA VAL A 45 -0.11 -3.34 -11.02
C VAL A 45 -1.53 -2.78 -11.00
N MET A 46 -1.64 -1.45 -11.06
CA MET A 46 -2.92 -0.75 -11.07
C MET A 46 -3.21 -0.18 -12.46
N ASP A 47 -4.47 0.23 -12.66
CA ASP A 47 -4.96 0.94 -13.83
C ASP A 47 -5.90 2.06 -13.36
N LEU A 48 -5.29 3.10 -12.77
CA LEU A 48 -6.01 4.23 -12.20
C LEU A 48 -6.28 5.29 -13.28
N SER A 49 -7.50 5.79 -13.31
CA SER A 49 -7.83 7.02 -14.07
C SER A 49 -7.27 8.26 -13.37
N GLU A 50 -7.07 9.35 -14.12
CA GLU A 50 -6.68 10.65 -13.53
C GLU A 50 -7.68 11.12 -12.47
N THR A 51 -8.97 10.84 -12.64
CA THR A 51 -10.01 11.17 -11.65
C THR A 51 -9.82 10.42 -10.34
N GLN A 52 -9.46 9.13 -10.39
CA GLN A 52 -9.16 8.36 -9.17
C GLN A 52 -7.88 8.85 -8.49
N VAL A 53 -6.86 9.19 -9.28
CA VAL A 53 -5.61 9.76 -8.74
C VAL A 53 -5.87 11.13 -8.10
N GLN A 54 -6.67 11.99 -8.74
CA GLN A 54 -7.05 13.29 -8.19
C GLN A 54 -7.83 13.15 -6.89
N ALA A 55 -8.81 12.24 -6.83
CA ALA A 55 -9.54 11.98 -5.59
C ALA A 55 -8.61 11.53 -4.44
N GLY A 56 -7.63 10.65 -4.74
CA GLY A 56 -6.62 10.25 -3.77
C GLY A 56 -5.71 11.40 -3.33
N ILE A 57 -5.34 12.30 -4.24
CA ILE A 57 -4.60 13.53 -3.91
C ILE A 57 -5.42 14.42 -2.99
N ASP A 58 -6.70 14.61 -3.27
CA ASP A 58 -7.58 15.48 -2.47
C ASP A 58 -7.67 14.97 -1.02
N GLU A 59 -7.82 13.66 -0.82
CA GLU A 59 -7.79 13.05 0.52
C GLU A 59 -6.41 13.17 1.20
N LEU A 60 -5.32 12.96 0.45
CA LEU A 60 -3.96 13.16 0.97
C LEU A 60 -3.69 14.62 1.34
N THR A 61 -4.24 15.59 0.62
CA THR A 61 -4.13 17.02 0.94
C THR A 61 -4.92 17.37 2.19
N LYS A 62 -6.13 16.81 2.38
CA LYS A 62 -6.86 16.92 3.66
C LYS A 62 -6.07 16.34 4.83
N LYS A 63 -5.38 15.21 4.62
CA LYS A 63 -4.45 14.58 5.58
C LYS A 63 -3.12 15.36 5.74
N ARG A 64 -2.90 16.42 4.97
CA ARG A 64 -1.66 17.23 4.90
C ARG A 64 -0.42 16.43 4.47
N LEU A 65 -0.63 15.35 3.74
CA LEU A 65 0.41 14.43 3.23
C LEU A 65 0.88 14.76 1.82
N VAL A 66 0.10 15.54 1.07
CA VAL A 66 0.45 16.07 -0.25
C VAL A 66 0.14 17.56 -0.29
N SER A 67 0.98 18.33 -0.97
CA SER A 67 0.73 19.73 -1.27
C SER A 67 0.85 20.04 -2.74
N GLU A 68 0.00 20.96 -3.16
CA GLU A 68 0.03 21.56 -4.48
C GLU A 68 1.14 22.60 -4.57
N GLN A 69 1.78 22.65 -5.74
CA GLN A 69 2.80 23.60 -6.11
C GLN A 69 2.38 24.20 -7.46
N SER A 70 1.93 25.45 -7.39
CA SER A 70 1.59 26.27 -8.55
C SER A 70 2.64 27.37 -8.64
N GLY A 71 3.64 27.17 -9.50
CA GLY A 71 4.67 28.19 -9.72
C GLY A 71 4.07 29.45 -10.34
N PHE A 72 4.64 30.62 -10.02
CA PHE A 72 4.20 31.89 -10.60
C PHE A 72 4.24 31.83 -12.14
N GLY A 73 3.09 31.91 -12.78
CA GLY A 73 2.94 31.82 -14.25
C GLY A 73 2.81 30.40 -14.82
N SER A 74 3.02 29.34 -14.03
CA SER A 74 2.75 27.97 -14.47
C SER A 74 1.26 27.66 -14.31
N ARG A 75 0.60 27.31 -15.42
CA ARG A 75 -0.81 26.86 -15.41
C ARG A 75 -0.99 25.43 -14.92
N VAL A 76 0.09 24.64 -14.89
CA VAL A 76 0.04 23.23 -14.52
C VAL A 76 0.31 23.12 -13.03
N VAL A 77 -0.68 22.62 -12.29
CA VAL A 77 -0.55 22.25 -10.87
C VAL A 77 0.34 21.01 -10.78
N LYS A 78 1.28 21.05 -9.84
CA LYS A 78 2.16 19.93 -9.51
C LYS A 78 2.00 19.52 -8.05
N TYR A 79 2.27 18.26 -7.74
CA TYR A 79 2.06 17.68 -6.43
C TYR A 79 3.40 17.24 -5.83
N LYS A 80 3.62 17.67 -4.59
CA LYS A 80 4.78 17.32 -3.76
C LYS A 80 4.28 16.54 -2.54
N HIS A 81 4.92 15.44 -2.18
CA HIS A 81 4.62 14.80 -0.89
C HIS A 81 5.08 15.69 0.27
N ARG A 82 4.37 15.57 1.39
CA ARG A 82 4.71 16.11 2.71
C ARG A 82 4.81 14.98 3.74
N PHE A 83 4.96 13.75 3.26
CA PHE A 83 4.88 12.54 4.07
C PHE A 83 5.97 12.48 5.13
N CYS A 84 7.19 12.84 4.76
CA CYS A 84 8.34 12.90 5.66
C CYS A 84 9.25 14.07 5.30
N ASN A 85 10.20 14.39 6.18
CA ASN A 85 11.28 15.35 5.93
C ASN A 85 10.78 16.75 5.54
N THR A 86 9.65 17.18 6.11
CA THR A 86 9.17 18.56 6.00
C THR A 86 9.60 19.37 7.22
N GLU A 87 9.66 20.70 7.07
CA GLU A 87 10.18 21.63 8.10
C GLU A 87 9.46 21.51 9.45
N PHE A 88 8.16 21.18 9.44
CA PHE A 88 7.31 21.09 10.63
C PHE A 88 6.85 19.65 10.95
N SER A 89 7.48 18.63 10.36
CA SER A 89 7.14 17.23 10.62
C SER A 89 8.14 16.58 11.56
N ASP A 90 7.63 15.90 12.59
CA ASP A 90 8.44 15.04 13.46
C ASP A 90 8.91 13.76 12.74
N LEU A 91 8.34 13.46 11.58
CA LEU A 91 8.73 12.33 10.75
C LEU A 91 9.94 12.67 9.88
N GLN A 92 11.09 12.75 10.54
CA GLN A 92 12.40 12.83 9.90
C GLN A 92 12.94 11.40 9.66
N LEU A 93 13.26 11.11 8.41
CA LEU A 93 13.68 9.81 7.91
C LEU A 93 14.96 9.94 7.08
N SER A 94 15.89 9.01 7.29
CA SER A 94 17.09 8.88 6.45
C SER A 94 16.74 8.43 5.03
N SER A 95 17.67 8.60 4.09
CA SER A 95 17.49 8.11 2.70
C SER A 95 17.21 6.60 2.64
N ALA A 96 17.88 5.81 3.47
CA ALA A 96 17.63 4.38 3.63
C ALA A 96 16.18 4.09 4.06
N GLN A 97 15.69 4.82 5.06
CA GLN A 97 14.33 4.68 5.58
C GLN A 97 13.28 5.07 4.52
N VAL A 98 13.49 6.19 3.82
CA VAL A 98 12.61 6.63 2.73
C VAL A 98 12.55 5.59 1.62
N ALA A 99 13.68 5.00 1.23
CA ALA A 99 13.71 3.96 0.20
C ALA A 99 12.93 2.70 0.63
N VAL A 100 13.07 2.25 1.88
CA VAL A 100 12.31 1.10 2.41
C VAL A 100 10.81 1.40 2.39
N LEU A 101 10.38 2.54 2.93
CA LEU A 101 8.95 2.89 2.95
C LEU A 101 8.37 3.01 1.54
N SER A 102 9.09 3.67 0.64
CA SER A 102 8.72 3.78 -0.78
C SER A 102 8.52 2.40 -1.42
N LEU A 103 9.46 1.48 -1.23
CA LEU A 103 9.34 0.11 -1.78
C LEU A 103 8.15 -0.64 -1.21
N LEU A 104 7.90 -0.55 0.10
CA LEU A 104 6.78 -1.23 0.75
C LEU A 104 5.43 -0.63 0.33
N LEU A 105 5.33 0.70 0.18
CA LEU A 105 4.15 1.37 -0.39
C LEU A 105 3.89 0.91 -1.83
N LEU A 106 4.97 0.66 -2.60
CA LEU A 106 4.85 0.32 -4.01
C LEU A 106 4.62 -1.17 -4.29
N ARG A 107 5.06 -2.07 -3.41
CA ARG A 107 5.07 -3.51 -3.68
C ARG A 107 4.55 -4.37 -2.53
N GLY A 108 4.02 -3.75 -1.47
CA GLY A 108 3.52 -4.44 -0.30
C GLY A 108 4.63 -5.13 0.51
N PRO A 109 4.28 -6.18 1.28
CA PRO A 109 5.21 -6.84 2.19
C PRO A 109 6.38 -7.51 1.48
N GLN A 110 7.61 -7.28 1.97
CA GLN A 110 8.86 -7.75 1.33
C GLN A 110 9.88 -8.24 2.35
N THR A 111 10.79 -9.15 1.95
CA THR A 111 11.92 -9.55 2.80
C THR A 111 13.06 -8.53 2.74
N PRO A 112 13.99 -8.51 3.72
CA PRO A 112 15.17 -7.66 3.67
C PRO A 112 16.02 -7.85 2.40
N GLY A 113 16.14 -9.11 1.93
CA GLY A 113 16.83 -9.42 0.67
C GLY A 113 16.14 -8.80 -0.54
N GLU A 114 14.81 -8.90 -0.62
CA GLU A 114 14.03 -8.26 -1.69
C GLU A 114 14.18 -6.73 -1.67
N LEU A 115 14.11 -6.11 -0.49
CA LEU A 115 14.25 -4.66 -0.32
C LEU A 115 15.63 -4.18 -0.78
N ARG A 116 16.71 -4.88 -0.40
CA ARG A 116 18.08 -4.57 -0.85
C ARG A 116 18.18 -4.61 -2.37
N THR A 117 17.72 -5.69 -3.00
CA THR A 117 17.80 -5.84 -4.46
C THR A 117 16.94 -4.82 -5.21
N ARG A 118 15.79 -4.43 -4.66
CA ARG A 118 14.82 -3.55 -5.33
C ARG A 118 15.07 -2.05 -5.09
N ALA A 119 15.85 -1.67 -4.07
CA ALA A 119 16.15 -0.27 -3.76
C ALA A 119 16.80 0.47 -4.94
N GLY A 120 17.74 -0.18 -5.62
CA GLY A 120 18.35 0.34 -6.85
C GLY A 120 18.85 1.78 -6.67
N ARG A 121 18.33 2.70 -7.48
CA ARG A 121 18.73 4.12 -7.43
C ARG A 121 18.14 4.91 -6.24
N GLN A 122 17.17 4.37 -5.51
CA GLN A 122 16.58 5.07 -4.36
C GLN A 122 17.56 5.15 -3.18
N HIS A 123 18.29 4.05 -2.94
CA HIS A 123 19.32 3.98 -1.91
C HIS A 123 20.21 2.76 -2.16
N ASP A 124 21.53 2.94 -2.02
CA ASP A 124 22.50 1.87 -2.20
C ASP A 124 22.85 1.25 -0.83
N PHE A 125 22.19 0.14 -0.51
CA PHE A 125 22.43 -0.60 0.73
C PHE A 125 23.69 -1.46 0.60
N LYS A 126 24.65 -1.25 1.52
CA LYS A 126 25.91 -1.99 1.61
C LYS A 126 25.67 -3.49 1.67
N ASP A 127 24.82 -3.94 2.58
CA ASP A 127 24.52 -5.35 2.84
C ASP A 127 23.10 -5.54 3.38
N ILE A 128 22.71 -6.79 3.61
CA ILE A 128 21.37 -7.10 4.16
C ILE A 128 21.26 -6.61 5.62
N ALA A 129 22.38 -6.57 6.36
CA ALA A 129 22.37 -6.12 7.75
C ALA A 129 22.02 -4.63 7.86
N GLU A 130 22.43 -3.79 6.90
CA GLU A 130 21.99 -2.39 6.84
C GLU A 130 20.48 -2.26 6.61
N VAL A 131 19.88 -3.12 5.77
CA VAL A 131 18.43 -3.16 5.56
C VAL A 131 17.71 -3.60 6.83
N GLU A 132 18.21 -4.64 7.51
CA GLU A 132 17.65 -5.13 8.78
C GLU A 132 17.75 -4.07 9.89
N ALA A 133 18.87 -3.35 9.96
CA ALA A 133 19.04 -2.24 10.89
C ALA A 133 18.07 -1.09 10.57
N THR A 134 17.86 -0.79 9.29
CA THR A 134 16.90 0.24 8.84
C THR A 134 15.46 -0.16 9.21
N LEU A 135 15.07 -1.42 8.98
CA LEU A 135 13.76 -1.95 9.36
C LEU A 135 13.57 -1.94 10.88
N THR A 136 14.59 -2.34 11.64
CA THR A 136 14.57 -2.30 13.10
C THR A 136 14.35 -0.88 13.61
N ALA A 137 15.07 0.10 13.04
CA ALA A 137 14.92 1.51 13.39
C ALA A 137 13.54 2.07 13.03
N LEU A 138 12.90 1.58 11.95
CA LEU A 138 11.53 1.96 11.58
C LEU A 138 10.47 1.29 12.49
N ALA A 139 10.75 0.08 12.99
CA ALA A 139 9.88 -0.66 13.91
C ALA A 139 9.98 -0.18 15.36
N SER A 140 11.13 0.38 15.76
CA SER A 140 11.39 0.83 17.14
C SER A 140 11.00 2.28 17.42
N ARG A 141 10.41 2.97 16.44
CA ARG A 141 9.88 4.34 16.63
C ARG A 141 8.73 4.32 17.63
N GLU A 142 8.48 5.47 18.27
CA GLU A 142 7.31 5.65 19.16
C GLU A 142 6.00 5.26 18.46
N THR A 143 5.86 5.64 17.18
CA THR A 143 4.85 5.09 16.27
C THR A 143 5.56 4.22 15.23
N PRO A 144 5.54 2.87 15.37
CA PRO A 144 6.16 1.97 14.41
C PRO A 144 5.57 2.14 13.02
N LEU A 145 6.43 2.28 12.01
CA LEU A 145 6.00 2.40 10.60
C LEU A 145 6.02 1.08 9.85
N VAL A 146 6.81 0.12 10.35
CA VAL A 146 6.93 -1.23 9.79
C VAL A 146 6.72 -2.26 10.88
N VAL A 147 6.22 -3.42 10.47
CA VAL A 147 6.04 -4.59 11.32
C VAL A 147 6.61 -5.82 10.63
N GLN A 148 7.30 -6.65 11.40
CA GLN A 148 7.74 -7.97 10.94
C GLN A 148 6.55 -8.93 10.96
N LEU A 149 6.24 -9.52 9.81
CA LEU A 149 5.18 -10.52 9.71
C LEU A 149 5.68 -11.89 10.19
N PRO A 150 4.76 -12.75 10.69
CA PRO A 150 5.06 -14.13 10.97
C PRO A 150 5.71 -14.81 9.76
N ARG A 151 6.67 -15.69 10.02
CA ARG A 151 7.32 -16.46 8.95
C ARG A 151 6.31 -17.38 8.28
N GLU A 152 6.25 -17.34 6.96
CA GLU A 152 5.46 -18.28 6.18
C GLU A 152 6.05 -19.70 6.33
N PRO A 153 5.21 -20.75 6.40
CA PRO A 153 5.68 -22.13 6.49
C PRO A 153 6.69 -22.47 5.37
N GLY A 154 7.85 -22.99 5.76
CA GLY A 154 8.94 -23.34 4.82
C GLY A 154 9.81 -22.17 4.34
N LYS A 155 9.50 -20.93 4.70
CA LYS A 155 10.36 -19.77 4.41
C LYS A 155 11.29 -19.48 5.59
N ARG A 156 12.56 -19.19 5.28
CA ARG A 156 13.56 -18.82 6.28
C ARG A 156 13.41 -17.36 6.74
N GLU A 157 13.08 -16.48 5.81
CA GLU A 157 13.01 -15.03 6.01
C GLU A 157 11.57 -14.59 6.33
N SER A 158 11.43 -13.63 7.25
CA SER A 158 10.17 -12.89 7.44
C SER A 158 10.03 -11.79 6.40
N ARG A 159 8.78 -11.47 6.07
CA ARG A 159 8.43 -10.26 5.32
C ARG A 159 8.11 -9.13 6.28
N PHE A 160 8.33 -7.90 5.85
CA PHE A 160 7.97 -6.69 6.59
C PHE A 160 6.86 -5.97 5.85
N SER A 161 5.86 -5.48 6.58
CA SER A 161 4.76 -4.68 6.05
C SER A 161 4.74 -3.30 6.69
N LEU A 162 4.09 -2.34 6.03
CA LEU A 162 3.76 -1.05 6.64
C LEU A 162 2.58 -1.21 7.60
N THR A 163 2.63 -0.48 8.70
CA THR A 163 1.53 -0.37 9.69
C THR A 163 0.53 0.71 9.33
N ILE A 164 0.89 1.59 8.39
CA ILE A 164 0.13 2.78 7.99
C ILE A 164 -0.68 2.59 6.70
N VAL A 165 -0.74 1.37 6.16
CA VAL A 165 -1.52 1.02 4.97
C VAL A 165 -2.60 0.02 5.38
N GLU A 166 -3.83 0.25 4.94
CA GLU A 166 -4.94 -0.68 5.19
C GLU A 166 -4.59 -2.06 4.64
N ALA A 167 -4.78 -3.09 5.47
CA ALA A 167 -4.63 -4.47 5.02
C ALA A 167 -5.66 -4.71 3.91
N THR A 168 -5.20 -4.77 2.66
CA THR A 168 -6.07 -5.01 1.52
C THR A 168 -6.55 -6.46 1.58
N THR A 169 -7.66 -6.73 2.27
CA THR A 169 -8.44 -7.96 2.08
C THR A 169 -9.14 -7.88 0.73
N GLY A 170 -8.37 -8.02 -0.36
CA GLY A 170 -8.88 -8.03 -1.72
C GLY A 170 -9.44 -6.68 -2.20
N MET A 171 -8.89 -6.16 -3.28
CA MET A 171 -9.50 -5.04 -4.02
C MET A 171 -10.94 -5.41 -4.40
N THR A 172 -11.92 -4.96 -3.62
CA THR A 172 -13.29 -4.78 -4.09
C THR A 172 -13.48 -3.29 -4.32
N THR A 173 -13.63 -2.99 -5.60
CA THR A 173 -13.95 -1.70 -6.20
C THR A 173 -15.01 -0.94 -5.41
N HIS A 174 -14.70 0.32 -5.11
CA HIS A 174 -15.56 1.45 -4.79
C HIS A 174 -17.04 1.19 -4.44
N SER A 175 -17.38 1.62 -3.22
CA SER A 175 -18.70 2.16 -2.83
C SER A 175 -19.89 1.20 -2.95
N VAL A 176 -19.85 0.12 -2.17
CA VAL A 176 -21.07 -0.56 -1.70
C VAL A 176 -20.99 -0.87 -0.20
N ALA A 177 -20.21 -0.10 0.57
CA ALA A 177 -19.93 -0.38 1.99
C ALA A 177 -21.19 -0.46 2.88
N SER A 178 -22.34 0.01 2.41
CA SER A 178 -23.62 -0.13 3.14
C SER A 178 -24.53 -1.24 2.62
N GLN A 179 -24.21 -1.95 1.54
CA GLN A 179 -25.00 -3.13 1.11
C GLN A 179 -24.23 -4.44 1.22
N VAL A 180 -22.90 -4.43 1.40
CA VAL A 180 -22.14 -5.70 1.53
C VAL A 180 -22.46 -6.41 2.83
N ASP A 181 -22.66 -5.68 3.93
CA ASP A 181 -22.94 -6.28 5.25
C ASP A 181 -24.26 -7.07 5.23
N GLU A 182 -25.34 -6.48 4.69
CA GLU A 182 -26.62 -7.18 4.51
C GLU A 182 -26.54 -8.33 3.49
N ARG A 183 -25.67 -8.20 2.47
CA ARG A 183 -25.55 -9.22 1.42
C ARG A 183 -24.70 -10.41 1.86
N ASP A 184 -23.71 -10.19 2.70
CA ASP A 184 -22.90 -11.27 3.28
C ASP A 184 -23.68 -12.00 4.36
N ASP A 185 -24.43 -11.31 5.23
CA ASP A 185 -25.33 -11.96 6.20
C ASP A 185 -26.41 -12.80 5.49
N SER A 186 -27.06 -12.27 4.45
CA SER A 186 -28.05 -13.03 3.68
C SER A 186 -27.44 -14.20 2.91
N ARG A 187 -26.19 -14.07 2.44
CA ARG A 187 -25.48 -15.15 1.75
C ARG A 187 -25.01 -16.23 2.72
N ILE A 188 -24.56 -15.86 3.93
CA ILE A 188 -24.23 -16.80 5.00
C ILE A 188 -25.48 -17.57 5.41
N ALA A 189 -26.59 -16.87 5.69
CA ALA A 189 -27.86 -17.51 6.02
C ALA A 189 -28.35 -18.49 4.92
N ALA A 190 -28.25 -18.09 3.64
CA ALA A 190 -28.63 -18.95 2.52
C ALA A 190 -27.71 -20.17 2.38
N LEU A 191 -26.42 -20.03 2.67
CA LEU A 191 -25.46 -21.13 2.65
C LEU A 191 -25.69 -22.09 3.82
N GLU A 192 -25.94 -21.58 5.03
CA GLU A 192 -26.28 -22.38 6.21
C GLU A 192 -27.55 -23.19 5.98
N GLU A 193 -28.59 -22.58 5.40
CA GLU A 193 -29.82 -23.30 5.02
C GLU A 193 -29.53 -24.39 3.98
N ARG A 194 -28.67 -24.09 3.00
CA ARG A 194 -28.31 -25.07 1.97
C ARG A 194 -27.53 -26.25 2.55
N VAL A 195 -26.62 -26.01 3.49
CA VAL A 195 -25.87 -27.05 4.20
C VAL A 195 -26.83 -27.91 5.01
N ALA A 196 -27.73 -27.31 5.80
CA ALA A 196 -28.72 -28.05 6.58
C ALA A 196 -29.64 -28.93 5.69
N GLN A 197 -30.07 -28.42 4.52
CA GLN A 197 -30.84 -29.20 3.55
C GLN A 197 -30.04 -30.36 2.95
N LEU A 198 -28.74 -30.18 2.72
CA LEU A 198 -27.88 -31.23 2.19
C LEU A 198 -27.58 -32.31 3.23
N GLU A 199 -27.34 -31.92 4.49
CA GLU A 199 -27.17 -32.83 5.61
C GLU A 199 -28.42 -33.69 5.82
N ALA A 200 -29.61 -33.08 5.84
CA ALA A 200 -30.87 -33.82 5.96
C ALA A 200 -31.10 -34.82 4.80
N ARG A 201 -30.68 -34.47 3.58
CA ARG A 201 -30.75 -35.38 2.42
C ARG A 201 -29.73 -36.52 2.53
N LEU A 202 -28.54 -36.24 3.06
CA LEU A 202 -27.52 -37.25 3.30
C LEU A 202 -27.99 -38.26 4.35
N ASP A 203 -28.55 -37.79 5.45
CA ASP A 203 -29.10 -38.64 6.51
C ASP A 203 -30.25 -39.51 6.01
N ALA A 204 -31.15 -38.93 5.21
CA ALA A 204 -32.24 -39.68 4.59
C ALA A 204 -31.76 -40.77 3.62
N LEU A 205 -30.69 -40.51 2.86
CA LEU A 205 -30.08 -41.50 1.96
C LEU A 205 -29.38 -42.62 2.75
N LEU A 206 -28.67 -42.28 3.82
CA LEU A 206 -27.99 -43.26 4.67
C LEU A 206 -28.98 -44.19 5.39
N LEU A 207 -30.15 -43.68 5.79
CA LEU A 207 -31.22 -44.49 6.38
C LEU A 207 -31.89 -45.45 5.39
N GLN A 208 -31.82 -45.20 4.09
CA GLN A 208 -32.37 -46.10 3.06
C GLN A 208 -31.41 -47.22 2.64
N THR A 209 -30.15 -47.16 3.07
CA THR A 209 -29.11 -48.14 2.72
C THR A 209 -28.88 -49.24 3.78
N HIS A 210 -29.77 -49.36 4.77
CA HIS A 210 -29.80 -50.45 5.76
C HIS A 210 -31.13 -51.21 5.70
#